data_AF-A0A392RDE8-F1
#
_entry.id   AF-A0A392RDE8-F1
#
_cell.length_a   1.000
_cell.length_b   1.000
_cell.length_c   1.000
_cell.angle_alpha   90.00
_cell.angle_beta   90.00
_cell.angle_gamma   90.00
#
_symmetry.space_group_name_H-M   'P 1'
#
loop_
_entity.id
_entity.type
_entity.pdbx_description
1 polymer ?
#
loop_
_entity_poly.entity_id
_entity_poly.type
_entity_poly.pdbx_seq_one_letter_code
_entity_poly.pdbx_strand_id
1 'polypeptide(L)'
;MVEKLKLPTESHPHMYKLQCLNEGSEVKVTKRSLVTFFVGQKYRDQVWCDVVPMDACHLLFGRPWQYDRRAHQDCYAKTYSFIKDRVEIKLTQLPPSELDKSK
;
A
#
# COMPACT_ATOMS: atom_id res chain seq x y z
N MET A 1 8.45 -7.43 5.28
CA MET A 1 7.99 -6.30 6.12
C MET A 1 7.28 -6.79 7.38
N VAL A 2 6.17 -7.52 7.24
CA VAL A 2 5.32 -7.98 8.36
C VAL A 2 6.10 -8.72 9.45
N GLU A 3 6.89 -9.74 9.08
CA GLU A 3 7.69 -10.50 10.04
C GLU A 3 8.79 -9.65 10.69
N LYS A 4 9.52 -8.85 9.89
CA LYS A 4 10.60 -7.98 10.37
C LYS A 4 10.11 -6.95 11.39
N LEU A 5 8.93 -6.37 11.14
CA LEU A 5 8.31 -5.36 12.02
C LEU A 5 7.43 -5.98 13.11
N LYS A 6 7.32 -7.32 13.17
CA LYS A 6 6.47 -8.06 14.11
C LYS A 6 5.04 -7.54 14.14
N LEU A 7 4.48 -7.21 12.97
CA LEU A 7 3.11 -6.71 12.88
C LEU A 7 2.12 -7.80 13.26
N PRO A 8 1.06 -7.47 14.05
CA PRO A 8 0.03 -8.44 14.40
C PRO A 8 -0.73 -8.86 13.14
N THR A 9 -0.85 -10.17 12.95
CA THR A 9 -1.59 -10.76 11.82
C THR A 9 -2.77 -11.55 12.32
N GLU A 10 -3.86 -11.48 11.58
CA GLU A 10 -5.09 -12.22 11.83
C GLU A 10 -5.47 -13.06 10.60
N SER A 11 -6.28 -14.09 10.81
CA SER A 11 -6.87 -14.85 9.71
C SER A 11 -7.79 -13.93 8.90
N HIS A 12 -7.67 -13.98 7.57
CA HIS A 12 -8.53 -13.19 6.70
C HIS A 12 -9.96 -13.77 6.73
N PRO A 13 -11.01 -12.95 6.94
CA PRO A 13 -12.39 -13.44 7.06
C PRO A 13 -12.91 -14.13 5.79
N HIS A 14 -12.35 -13.77 4.63
CA HIS A 14 -12.68 -14.37 3.35
C HIS A 14 -11.41 -14.76 2.59
N MET A 15 -10.97 -16.01 2.67
CA MET A 15 -9.75 -16.43 1.98
C MET A 15 -10.00 -16.47 0.47
N TYR A 16 -9.13 -15.83 -0.32
CA TYR A 16 -9.25 -15.82 -1.77
C TYR A 16 -7.88 -15.97 -2.42
N LYS A 17 -7.86 -16.02 -3.75
CA LYS A 17 -6.66 -16.24 -4.54
C LYS A 17 -6.41 -15.05 -5.45
N LEU A 18 -5.16 -14.60 -5.50
CA LEU A 18 -4.67 -13.54 -6.35
C LEU A 18 -3.80 -14.14 -7.45
N GLN A 19 -4.15 -13.86 -8.71
CA GLN A 19 -3.39 -14.32 -9.88
C GLN A 19 -2.36 -13.30 -10.39
N CYS A 20 -2.33 -12.08 -9.84
CA CYS A 20 -1.70 -10.93 -10.48
C CYS A 20 -0.34 -10.51 -9.92
N LEU A 21 0.15 -11.12 -8.85
CA LEU A 21 1.29 -10.57 -8.09
C LEU A 21 2.63 -11.24 -8.36
N ASN A 22 2.66 -12.52 -8.75
CA ASN A 22 3.89 -13.26 -9.05
C ASN A 22 3.77 -13.93 -10.43
N GLU A 23 4.82 -13.87 -11.24
CA GLU A 23 4.87 -14.52 -12.55
C GLU A 23 4.65 -16.03 -12.40
N GLY A 24 3.46 -16.50 -12.78
CA GLY A 24 3.12 -17.93 -12.85
C GLY A 24 2.67 -18.60 -11.55
N SER A 25 2.55 -17.89 -10.41
CA SER A 25 2.06 -18.49 -9.16
C SER A 25 0.82 -17.78 -8.60
N GLU A 26 -0.21 -18.60 -8.33
CA GLU A 26 -1.42 -18.17 -7.65
C GLU A 26 -1.13 -17.95 -6.16
N VAL A 27 -1.28 -16.70 -5.69
CA VAL A 27 -1.02 -16.33 -4.29
C VAL A 27 -2.32 -16.42 -3.50
N LYS A 28 -2.38 -17.32 -2.51
CA LYS A 28 -3.54 -17.43 -1.63
C LYS A 28 -3.45 -16.40 -0.49
N VAL A 29 -4.41 -15.49 -0.44
CA VAL A 29 -4.55 -14.53 0.67
C VAL A 29 -5.25 -15.22 1.81
N THR A 30 -4.53 -15.43 2.90
CA THR A 30 -5.03 -16.15 4.10
C THR A 30 -4.99 -15.31 5.36
N LYS A 31 -4.19 -14.23 5.37
CA LYS A 31 -3.96 -13.39 6.52
C LYS A 31 -4.09 -11.92 6.14
N ARG A 32 -4.49 -11.11 7.12
CA ARG A 32 -4.43 -9.64 7.05
C ARG A 32 -3.75 -9.06 8.27
N SER A 33 -3.24 -7.85 8.12
CA SER A 33 -2.60 -7.08 9.18
C SER A 33 -3.17 -5.67 9.18
N LEU A 34 -3.40 -5.10 10.36
CA LEU A 34 -3.69 -3.68 10.49
C LEU A 34 -2.36 -2.91 10.38
N VAL A 35 -2.16 -2.19 9.29
CA VAL A 35 -0.93 -1.45 9.03
C VAL A 35 -1.16 0.02 9.31
N THR A 36 -0.38 0.57 10.24
CA THR A 36 -0.32 2.02 10.46
C THR A 36 0.95 2.54 9.80
N PHE A 37 0.81 3.51 8.91
CA PHE A 37 1.92 4.05 8.15
C PHE A 37 1.81 5.56 8.00
N PHE A 38 2.93 6.18 7.66
CA PHE A 38 3.06 7.61 7.44
C PHE A 38 3.69 7.84 6.08
N VAL A 39 3.19 8.81 5.32
CA VAL A 39 3.80 9.25 4.06
C VAL A 39 4.14 10.73 4.17
N GLY A 40 5.44 11.02 4.15
CA GLY A 40 5.93 12.34 4.52
C GLY A 40 5.50 12.75 5.93
N GLN A 41 5.38 14.06 6.17
CA GLN A 41 5.01 14.59 7.48
C GLN A 41 3.50 14.80 7.66
N LYS A 42 2.73 14.82 6.57
CA LYS A 42 1.33 15.26 6.56
C LYS A 42 0.32 14.12 6.52
N TYR A 43 0.72 12.96 6.00
CA TYR A 43 -0.19 11.83 5.84
C TYR A 43 0.13 10.74 6.84
N ARG A 44 -0.85 10.42 7.70
CA ARG A 44 -0.83 9.23 8.56
C ARG A 44 -2.07 8.42 8.24
N ASP A 45 -1.96 7.12 8.11
CA ASP A 45 -3.12 6.26 7.90
C ASP A 45 -3.02 4.93 8.62
N GLN A 46 -4.18 4.31 8.87
CA GLN A 46 -4.30 2.99 9.45
C GLN A 46 -5.34 2.20 8.64
N VAL A 47 -4.91 1.14 7.97
CA VAL A 47 -5.74 0.36 7.06
C VAL A 47 -5.46 -1.13 7.21
N TRP A 48 -6.48 -1.95 6.96
CA TRP A 48 -6.31 -3.39 6.85
C TRP A 48 -5.65 -3.71 5.51
N CYS A 49 -4.55 -4.46 5.56
CA CYS A 49 -3.82 -4.92 4.38
C CYS A 49 -3.76 -6.44 4.35
N ASP A 50 -3.86 -6.99 3.15
CA ASP A 50 -3.61 -8.40 2.90
C ASP A 50 -2.13 -8.71 3.00
N VAL A 51 -1.80 -9.83 3.64
CA VAL A 51 -0.42 -10.29 3.79
C VAL A 51 -0.11 -11.27 2.68
N VAL A 52 0.79 -10.87 1.78
CA VAL A 52 1.25 -11.68 0.64
C VAL A 52 2.77 -11.67 0.55
N PRO A 53 3.41 -12.79 0.18
CA PRO A 53 4.83 -12.79 -0.18
C PRO A 53 5.01 -12.08 -1.53
N MET A 54 5.79 -10.99 -1.53
CA MET A 54 6.07 -10.18 -2.71
C MET A 54 7.46 -9.54 -2.59
N ASP A 55 8.17 -9.46 -3.71
CA ASP A 55 9.53 -8.87 -3.79
C ASP A 55 9.55 -7.43 -4.34
N ALA A 56 8.47 -6.98 -5.00
CA ALA A 56 8.44 -5.68 -5.68
C ALA A 56 8.31 -4.48 -4.72
N CYS A 57 7.63 -4.64 -3.58
CA CYS A 57 7.39 -3.54 -2.65
C CYS A 57 7.04 -4.02 -1.23
N HIS A 58 7.12 -3.09 -0.28
CA HIS A 58 6.71 -3.34 1.11
C HIS A 58 5.20 -3.17 1.33
N LEU A 59 4.57 -2.22 0.61
CA LEU A 59 3.16 -1.90 0.69
C LEU A 59 2.65 -1.51 -0.70
N LEU A 60 1.57 -2.16 -1.15
CA LEU A 60 0.97 -1.92 -2.46
C LEU A 60 -0.45 -1.38 -2.30
N PHE A 61 -0.72 -0.21 -2.88
CA PHE A 61 -2.08 0.33 -2.95
C PHE A 61 -2.71 -0.01 -4.28
N GLY A 62 -3.68 -0.92 -4.25
CA GLY A 62 -4.47 -1.27 -5.43
C GLY A 62 -5.56 -0.26 -5.76
N ARG A 63 -6.33 -0.56 -6.81
CA ARG A 63 -7.53 0.21 -7.19
C ARG A 63 -8.57 0.37 -6.08
N PRO A 64 -8.84 -0.64 -5.21
CA PRO A 64 -9.77 -0.47 -4.10
C PRO A 64 -9.40 0.71 -3.20
N TRP A 65 -8.12 0.81 -2.82
CA TRP A 65 -7.64 1.94 -2.01
C TRP A 65 -7.83 3.28 -2.71
N GLN A 66 -7.54 3.36 -4.02
CA GLN A 66 -7.76 4.57 -4.80
C GLN A 66 -9.24 4.97 -4.84
N TYR A 67 -10.14 3.99 -5.00
CA TYR A 67 -11.58 4.20 -5.02
C TYR A 67 -12.11 4.67 -3.67
N ASP A 68 -11.74 3.99 -2.58
CA ASP A 68 -12.16 4.30 -1.21
C ASP A 68 -11.74 5.71 -0.79
N ARG A 69 -10.55 6.15 -1.24
CA ARG A 69 -10.02 7.49 -0.98
C ARG A 69 -10.47 8.54 -1.98
N ARG A 70 -11.23 8.15 -3.03
CA ARG A 70 -11.56 9.00 -4.18
C ARG A 70 -10.32 9.70 -4.73
N ALA A 71 -9.22 8.96 -4.80
CA ALA A 71 -7.94 9.48 -5.24
C ALA A 71 -7.95 9.74 -6.73
N HIS A 72 -7.62 10.97 -7.10
CA HIS A 72 -7.45 11.39 -8.48
C HIS A 72 -6.01 11.19 -8.91
N GLN A 73 -5.81 10.42 -9.97
CA GLN A 73 -4.49 10.18 -10.55
C GLN A 73 -4.24 11.14 -11.70
N ASP A 74 -3.19 11.95 -11.58
CA ASP A 74 -2.61 12.68 -12.70
C ASP A 74 -1.47 11.83 -13.28
N CYS A 75 -1.74 11.22 -14.43
CA CYS A 75 -0.78 10.37 -15.13
C CYS A 75 0.41 11.14 -15.71
N TYR A 76 0.22 12.42 -16.07
CA TYR A 76 1.29 13.24 -16.68
C TYR A 76 2.27 13.71 -15.60
N ALA A 77 1.75 14.28 -14.52
CA ALA A 77 2.56 14.70 -13.38
C ALA A 77 3.01 13.53 -12.49
N LYS A 78 2.46 12.32 -12.72
CA LYS A 78 2.68 11.10 -11.91
C LYS A 78 2.35 11.33 -10.43
N THR A 79 1.19 11.94 -10.17
CA THR A 79 0.75 12.28 -8.81
C THR A 79 -0.62 11.69 -8.50
N TYR A 80 -0.88 11.46 -7.20
CA TYR A 80 -2.19 11.07 -6.69
C TYR A 80 -2.66 12.11 -5.69
N SER A 81 -3.86 12.64 -5.87
CA SER A 81 -4.42 13.68 -5.01
C SER A 81 -5.74 13.22 -4.41
N PHE A 82 -5.94 13.42 -3.12
CA PHE A 82 -7.17 13.06 -2.41
C PHE A 82 -7.32 13.89 -1.14
N ILE A 83 -8.55 13.95 -0.61
CA ILE A 83 -8.82 14.63 0.66
C ILE A 83 -8.86 13.60 1.77
N LYS A 84 -8.10 13.84 2.84
CA LYS A 84 -8.20 13.09 4.09
C LYS A 84 -8.26 14.05 5.26
N ASP A 85 -9.19 13.83 6.19
CA ASP A 85 -9.36 14.64 7.39
C ASP A 85 -9.46 16.15 7.07
N ARG A 86 -10.15 16.47 5.96
CA ARG A 86 -10.31 17.84 5.39
C ARG A 86 -9.03 18.49 4.87
N VAL A 87 -7.93 17.74 4.78
CA VAL A 87 -6.65 18.19 4.22
C VAL A 87 -6.46 17.56 2.84
N GLU A 88 -6.05 18.36 1.87
CA GLU A 88 -5.62 17.86 0.57
C GLU A 88 -4.25 17.19 0.69
N ILE A 89 -4.19 15.92 0.31
CA ILE A 89 -2.99 15.11 0.29
C ILE A 89 -2.61 14.89 -1.17
N LYS A 90 -1.38 15.24 -1.52
CA LYS A 90 -0.78 14.98 -2.83
C LYS A 90 0.43 14.08 -2.67
N LEU A 91 0.30 12.86 -3.16
CA LEU A 91 1.40 11.89 -3.22
C LEU A 91 2.12 12.08 -4.56
N THR A 92 3.41 12.34 -4.50
CA THR A 92 4.28 12.48 -5.67
C THR A 92 5.32 11.38 -5.68
N GLN A 93 5.86 11.07 -6.85
CA GLN A 93 6.99 10.16 -6.93
C GLN A 93 8.17 10.71 -6.13
N LEU A 94 8.88 9.82 -5.43
CA LEU A 94 10.15 10.17 -4.82
C LEU A 94 11.18 10.40 -5.93
N PRO A 95 11.93 11.52 -5.91
CA PRO A 95 12.98 11.75 -6.88
C PRO A 95 14.07 10.67 -6.74
N PRO A 96 14.71 10.24 -7.85
CA PRO A 96 15.70 9.16 -7.82
C PRO A 96 16.86 9.41 -6.83
N SER A 97 17.23 10.66 -6.61
CA SER A 97 18.30 11.07 -5.68
C SER A 97 18.02 10.74 -4.21
N GLU A 98 16.75 10.54 -3.84
CA GLU A 98 16.34 10.17 -2.48
C GLU A 98 16.03 8.67 -2.34
N LEU A 99 16.09 7.90 -3.43
CA LEU A 99 15.83 6.46 -3.42
C LEU A 99 17.00 5.66 -2.82
N ASP A 100 18.24 6.12 -3.03
CA ASP A 100 19.46 5.45 -2.52
C ASP A 100 19.69 5.62 -1.01
N LYS A 101 19.07 6.62 -0.37
CA LYS A 101 19.22 6.86 1.08
C LYS A 101 18.30 6.00 1.95
N SER A 102 17.37 5.27 1.34
CA SER A 102 16.36 4.47 2.03
C SER A 102 16.70 2.96 2.07
N LYS A 103 17.93 2.57 1.70
CA LYS A 103 18.38 1.18 1.61
C LYS A 103 19.14 0.74 2.85
#